data_AF-A0A536VY04-F1
#
_entry.id   AF-A0A536VY04-F1
#
_cell.length_a   1.000
_cell.length_b   1.000
_cell.length_c   1.000
_cell.angle_alpha   90.00
_cell.angle_beta   90.00
_cell.angle_gamma   90.00
#
_symmetry.space_group_name_H-M   'P 1'
#
loop_
_entity.id
_entity.type
_entity.pdbx_description
1 polymer ?
#
loop_
_entity_poly.entity_id
_entity_poly.type
_entity_poly.pdbx_seq_one_letter_code
_entity_poly.pdbx_strand_id
1 'polypeptide(L)' 'VSADLQKHFGDKLYRTVIPRNVRLAEAPSYGIPALHLDKTSKGAQAYLALAGEMLRREEAAGAPAFTSAIGVADG' A
#
# COMPACT_ATOMS: atom_id res chain seq x y z
N VAL A 1 17.78 4.93 -12.07
CA VAL A 1 16.34 4.61 -12.18
C VAL A 1 15.53 5.17 -11.01
N SER A 2 15.64 4.68 -9.77
CA SER A 2 14.81 5.19 -8.66
C SER A 2 15.02 6.69 -8.36
N ALA A 3 16.26 7.18 -8.43
CA ALA A 3 16.58 8.60 -8.24
C ALA A 3 15.99 9.49 -9.36
N ASP A 4 15.92 8.98 -10.58
CA ASP A 4 15.38 9.72 -11.73
C ASP A 4 13.86 9.89 -11.60
N LEU A 5 13.18 8.83 -11.14
CA LEU A 5 11.75 8.90 -10.80
C LEU A 5 11.51 9.94 -9.71
N GLN A 6 12.31 9.93 -8.65
CA GLN A 6 12.16 10.90 -7.57
C GLN A 6 12.39 12.34 -8.05
N LYS A 7 13.39 12.56 -8.90
CA LYS A 7 13.65 13.88 -9.50
C LYS A 7 12.51 14.37 -10.40
N HIS A 8 11.88 13.47 -11.14
CA HIS A 8 10.82 13.85 -12.10
C HIS A 8 9.44 13.98 -11.45
N PHE A 9 9.09 13.06 -10.55
CA PHE A 9 7.74 12.95 -9.99
C PHE A 9 7.62 13.53 -8.57
N GLY A 10 8.72 13.67 -7.83
CA GLY A 10 8.75 14.28 -6.49
C GLY A 10 7.68 13.71 -5.56
N ASP A 11 6.86 14.60 -5.01
CA ASP A 11 5.80 14.27 -4.05
C ASP A 11 4.62 13.48 -4.65
N LYS A 12 4.61 13.22 -5.96
CA LYS A 12 3.64 12.29 -6.59
C LYS A 12 3.99 10.84 -6.31
N LEU A 13 5.23 10.52 -5.96
CA LEU A 13 5.63 9.17 -5.58
C LEU A 13 5.29 8.91 -4.12
N TYR A 14 4.84 7.68 -3.87
CA TYR A 14 4.90 7.12 -2.53
C TYR A 14 6.34 6.80 -2.14
N ARG A 15 6.64 6.95 -0.87
CA ARG A 15 7.93 6.60 -0.24
C ARG A 15 8.06 5.10 -0.07
N THR A 16 6.94 4.39 0.09
CA THR A 16 6.93 2.94 0.24
C THR A 16 7.34 2.25 -1.06
N VAL A 17 8.43 1.47 -1.02
CA VAL A 17 8.92 0.67 -2.15
C VAL A 17 8.39 -0.76 -2.03
N ILE A 18 7.78 -1.26 -3.11
CA ILE A 18 7.35 -2.67 -3.19
C ILE A 18 8.51 -3.51 -3.76
N PRO A 19 9.12 -4.42 -2.99
CA PRO A 19 10.23 -5.24 -3.47
C PRO A 19 9.74 -6.36 -4.37
N ARG A 20 10.61 -6.86 -5.25
CA ARG A 20 10.37 -8.13 -5.94
C ARG A 20 10.22 -9.25 -4.91
N ASN A 21 9.09 -9.94 -4.91
CA ASN A 21 8.77 -10.95 -3.91
C ASN A 21 8.04 -12.14 -4.55
N VAL A 22 8.50 -13.36 -4.30
CA VAL A 22 7.94 -14.58 -4.90
C VAL A 22 6.51 -14.84 -4.42
N ARG A 23 6.24 -14.71 -3.11
CA ARG A 23 4.89 -14.90 -2.56
C ARG A 23 3.89 -13.93 -3.17
N LEU A 24 4.29 -12.67 -3.36
CA LEU A 24 3.45 -11.69 -4.01
C LEU A 24 3.15 -12.03 -5.47
N ALA A 25 4.12 -12.62 -6.19
CA ALA A 25 3.95 -13.07 -7.56
C ALA A 25 3.13 -14.37 -7.70
N GLU A 26 3.15 -15.24 -6.69
CA GLU A 26 2.42 -16.51 -6.65
C GLU A 26 0.96 -16.35 -6.21
N ALA A 27 0.65 -15.36 -5.38
CA ALA A 27 -0.68 -15.12 -4.85
C ALA A 27 -1.81 -15.13 -5.91
N PRO A 28 -1.66 -14.50 -7.10
CA PRO A 28 -2.65 -14.58 -8.17
C PRO A 28 -2.95 -16.00 -8.64
N SER A 29 -1.94 -16.87 -8.73
CA SER A 29 -2.11 -18.27 -9.15
C SER A 29 -2.90 -19.10 -8.15
N TYR A 30 -2.79 -18.77 -6.85
CA TYR A 30 -3.57 -19.39 -5.78
C TYR A 30 -4.97 -18.79 -5.61
N GLY A 31 -5.30 -17.70 -6.34
CA GLY A 31 -6.60 -17.03 -6.22
C GLY A 31 -6.85 -16.38 -4.86
N ILE A 32 -5.79 -16.13 -4.07
CA ILE A 32 -5.90 -15.50 -2.75
C ILE A 32 -5.05 -14.23 -2.68
N PRO A 33 -5.43 -13.23 -1.86
CA PRO A 33 -4.60 -12.05 -1.68
C PRO A 33 -3.22 -12.39 -1.12
N ALA A 34 -2.19 -11.65 -1.50
CA ALA A 34 -0.82 -11.86 -0.98
C ALA A 34 -0.74 -11.78 0.56
N LEU A 35 -1.59 -10.95 1.17
CA LEU A 35 -1.73 -10.87 2.62
C LEU A 35 -2.29 -12.18 3.22
N HIS A 36 -3.14 -12.91 2.51
CA HIS A 36 -3.66 -14.20 2.98
C HIS A 36 -2.67 -15.34 2.72
N LEU A 37 -1.90 -15.27 1.63
CA LEU A 37 -0.88 -16.26 1.31
C LEU A 37 0.27 -16.25 2.33
N ASP A 38 0.85 -15.08 2.60
CA ASP A 38 1.91 -14.92 3.60
C ASP A 38 1.98 -13.48 4.12
N LYS A 39 1.37 -13.25 5.28
CA LYS A 39 1.36 -11.96 6.00
C LYS A 39 2.76 -11.48 6.40
N THR A 40 3.69 -12.40 6.60
CA THR A 40 5.05 -12.10 7.07
C THR A 40 6.01 -11.83 5.92
N SER A 41 5.59 -12.10 4.67
CA SER A 41 6.39 -11.81 3.49
C SER A 41 6.70 -10.31 3.36
N LYS A 42 7.91 -10.00 2.88
CA LYS A 42 8.33 -8.62 2.59
C LYS A 42 7.37 -7.90 1.64
N GLY A 43 6.76 -8.63 0.70
CA GLY A 43 5.77 -8.09 -0.23
C GLY A 43 4.49 -7.68 0.50
N ALA A 44 3.92 -8.56 1.32
CA ALA A 44 2.70 -8.25 2.07
C ALA A 44 2.91 -7.09 3.06
N GLN A 45 4.04 -7.08 3.77
CA GLN A 45 4.38 -5.99 4.68
C GLN A 45 4.55 -4.64 3.95
N ALA A 46 5.18 -4.64 2.77
CA ALA A 46 5.32 -3.43 1.96
C ALA A 46 3.96 -2.89 1.48
N TYR A 47 3.01 -3.76 1.11
CA TYR A 47 1.66 -3.31 0.76
C TYR A 47 0.88 -2.76 1.95
N LEU A 48 1.05 -3.32 3.16
CA LEU A 48 0.45 -2.74 4.37
C LEU A 48 1.03 -1.35 4.68
N ALA A 49 2.35 -1.18 4.55
CA ALA A 49 3.01 0.12 4.73
C ALA A 49 2.50 1.14 3.70
N LEU A 50 2.34 0.73 2.43
CA LEU A 50 1.82 1.56 1.36
C LEU A 50 0.37 1.98 1.64
N ALA A 51 -0.49 1.05 2.07
CA ALA A 51 -1.87 1.38 2.44
C ALA A 51 -1.92 2.43 3.56
N GLY A 52 -1.07 2.29 4.59
CA GLY A 52 -0.96 3.30 5.64
C GLY A 52 -0.45 4.65 5.13
N GLU A 53 0.48 4.66 4.16
CA GLU A 53 0.95 5.89 3.54
C GLU A 53 -0.14 6.58 2.71
N MET A 54 -0.92 5.82 1.96
CA MET A 54 -2.07 6.33 1.19
C MET A 54 -3.09 7.01 2.10
N LEU A 55 -3.50 6.33 3.19
CA LEU A 55 -4.48 6.88 4.14
C LEU A 55 -4.01 8.21 4.75
N ARG A 56 -2.76 8.28 5.22
CA ARG A 56 -2.19 9.53 5.76
C ARG A 56 -2.15 10.65 4.73
N ARG A 57 -1.92 10.31 3.46
CA ARG A 57 -1.86 11.30 2.36
C ARG A 57 -3.25 11.83 2.01
N GLU A 58 -4.27 10.97 2.03
CA GLU A 58 -5.68 11.38 1.86
C GLU A 58 -6.15 12.27 3.02
N GLU A 59 -5.84 11.90 4.26
CA GLU A 59 -6.13 12.72 5.46
C GLU A 59 -5.47 14.10 5.37
N ALA A 60 -4.19 14.16 4.98
CA ALA A 60 -3.48 15.42 4.78
C ALA A 60 -4.04 16.27 3.63
N ALA A 61 -4.66 15.63 2.63
CA ALA A 61 -5.29 16.32 1.50
C ALA A 61 -6.71 16.84 1.82
N GLY A 62 -7.22 16.60 3.03
CA GLY A 62 -8.58 16.99 3.42
C GLY A 62 -9.68 16.19 2.72
N ALA A 63 -9.33 15.06 2.10
CA ALA A 63 -10.32 14.13 1.56
C ALA A 63 -11.09 13.50 2.73
N PRO A 64 -12.41 13.29 2.60
CA PRO A 64 -13.17 12.62 3.65
C PRO A 64 -12.53 11.26 3.92
N ALA A 65 -12.16 11.01 5.18
CA ALA A 65 -11.52 9.77 5.57
C ALA A 65 -12.33 8.58 5.06
N PHE A 66 -11.66 7.62 4.42
CA PHE A 66 -12.27 6.38 3.91
C PHE A 66 -13.11 5.65 4.99
N THR A 67 -12.79 5.89 6.26
CA THR A 67 -13.56 5.51 7.45
C THR A 67 -15.05 5.89 7.38
N SER A 68 -15.40 7.05 6.83
CA SER A 68 -16.80 7.51 6.75
C SER A 68 -17.64 6.68 5.76
N ALA A 69 -17.01 5.99 4.81
CA ALA A 69 -17.72 5.22 3.78
C ALA A 69 -17.96 3.74 4.15
N ILE A 70 -17.29 3.22 5.18
CA ILE A 70 -17.39 1.80 5.61
C ILE A 70 -18.29 1.59 6.84
N GLY A 71 -18.85 2.65 7.43
CA GLY A 71 -19.84 2.49 8.50
C GLY A 71 -19.28 1.83 9.76
N VAL A 72 -17.98 1.96 10.03
CA VAL A 72 -17.45 1.70 11.38
C VAL A 72 -17.75 2.96 12.19
N ALA A 73 -18.95 2.96 12.78
CA ALA A 73 -19.32 3.89 13.83
C ALA A 73 -18.35 3.68 14.99
N ASP A 74 -17.65 4.75 15.36
CA ASP A 74 -16.92 4.83 16.62
C ASP A 74 -17.90 4.52 17.77
N GLY A 75 -17.55 3.49 18.56
CA GLY A 75 -18.15 3.20 19.86
C GLY A 75 -17.23 3.66 20.98
#